data_AF-A0A0C5VU75-F1
#
_entry.id   AF-A0A0C5VU75-F1
#
_cell.length_a   1.000
_cell.length_b   1.000
_cell.length_c   1.000
_cell.angle_alpha   90.00
_cell.angle_beta   90.00
_cell.angle_gamma   90.00
#
_symmetry.space_group_name_H-M   'P 1'
#
loop_
_entity.id
_entity.type
_entity.pdbx_description
1 polymer ?
#
loop_
_entity_poly.entity_id
_entity_poly.type
_entity_poly.pdbx_seq_one_letter_code
_entity_poly.pdbx_strand_id
1 'polypeptide(L)'
;MNTFDILFFHFFQFYKNKKNKNANNIATLYVMFLQACLILLLGIFFTVFFKQMHMQTMSASKTWTLFVLISIFLYFKNWIQYGGVKRKVLNAKLLKNKKLTYSMTWLWLLPIIVLVFCFILFQAL
;
A
#
# COMPACT_ATOMS: atom_id res chain seq x y z
N MET A 1 -2.57 -16.24 -1.25
CA MET A 1 -2.10 -15.05 -1.99
C MET A 1 -3.14 -13.99 -1.69
N ASN A 2 -2.76 -12.92 -1.00
CA ASN A 2 -3.62 -11.76 -0.78
C ASN A 2 -3.57 -10.81 -1.99
N THR A 3 -4.51 -9.88 -2.10
CA THR A 3 -4.54 -8.85 -3.15
C THR A 3 -3.23 -8.07 -3.23
N PHE A 4 -2.64 -7.70 -2.08
CA PHE A 4 -1.33 -7.04 -2.03
C PHE A 4 -0.18 -7.91 -2.54
N ASP A 5 -0.23 -9.23 -2.33
CA ASP A 5 0.78 -10.14 -2.89
C ASP A 5 0.68 -10.13 -4.42
N ILE A 6 -0.54 -10.16 -4.98
CA ILE A 6 -0.75 -10.11 -6.44
C ILE A 6 -0.19 -8.80 -7.02
N LEU A 7 -0.49 -7.68 -6.39
CA LEU A 7 0.03 -6.36 -6.80
C LEU A 7 1.56 -6.27 -6.69
N PHE A 8 2.14 -6.79 -5.61
CA PHE A 8 3.59 -6.90 -5.43
C PHE A 8 4.22 -7.65 -6.60
N PHE A 9 3.68 -8.81 -6.97
CA PHE A 9 4.24 -9.63 -8.04
C PHE A 9 4.11 -9.01 -9.41
N HIS A 10 3.02 -8.30 -9.68
CA HIS A 10 2.87 -7.51 -10.90
C HIS A 10 4.00 -6.51 -11.07
N PHE A 11 4.23 -5.70 -10.05
CA PHE A 11 5.32 -4.73 -10.02
C PHE A 11 6.68 -5.42 -10.12
N PHE A 12 6.91 -6.46 -9.32
CA PHE A 12 8.16 -7.21 -9.30
C PHE A 12 8.50 -7.80 -10.66
N GLN A 13 7.54 -8.42 -11.34
CA GLN A 13 7.76 -9.07 -12.64
C GLN A 13 8.01 -8.04 -13.76
N PHE A 14 7.31 -6.90 -13.73
CA PHE A 14 7.57 -5.80 -14.66
C PHE A 14 9.01 -5.27 -14.55
N TYR A 15 9.49 -4.99 -13.33
CA TYR A 15 10.85 -4.49 -13.13
C TYR A 15 11.93 -5.58 -13.30
N LYS A 16 11.60 -6.85 -13.01
CA LYS A 16 12.49 -7.99 -13.27
C LYS A 16 12.68 -8.23 -14.77
N ASN A 17 11.62 -8.09 -15.58
CA ASN A 17 11.71 -8.17 -17.04
C ASN A 17 12.60 -7.06 -17.62
N LYS A 18 12.66 -5.90 -16.96
CA LYS A 18 13.60 -4.81 -17.28
C LYS A 18 15.02 -5.01 -16.72
N LYS A 19 15.37 -6.23 -16.26
CA LYS A 19 16.66 -6.61 -15.65
C LYS A 19 17.11 -5.71 -14.48
N ASN A 20 16.16 -5.11 -13.75
CA ASN A 20 16.51 -4.28 -12.61
C ASN A 20 16.81 -5.16 -11.38
N LYS A 21 18.05 -5.11 -10.87
CA LYS A 21 18.47 -5.81 -9.64
C LYS A 21 17.65 -5.39 -8.41
N ASN A 22 17.09 -4.18 -8.44
CA ASN A 22 16.29 -3.59 -7.36
C ASN A 22 14.77 -3.79 -7.53
N ALA A 23 14.32 -4.64 -8.45
CA ALA A 23 12.91 -4.90 -8.70
C ALA A 23 12.13 -5.29 -7.42
N ASN A 24 12.79 -6.00 -6.51
CA ASN A 24 12.20 -6.37 -5.21
C ASN A 24 11.92 -5.15 -4.34
N ASN A 25 12.91 -4.28 -4.17
CA ASN A 25 12.79 -3.11 -3.31
C ASN A 25 11.74 -2.14 -3.86
N ILE A 26 11.69 -1.98 -5.19
CA ILE A 26 10.68 -1.15 -5.86
C ILE A 26 9.27 -1.70 -5.63
N ALA A 27 9.07 -3.02 -5.78
CA ALA A 27 7.77 -3.64 -5.55
C ALA A 27 7.33 -3.57 -4.09
N THR A 28 8.26 -3.76 -3.14
CA THR A 28 7.97 -3.63 -1.71
C THR A 28 7.62 -2.18 -1.36
N LEU A 29 8.36 -1.21 -1.89
CA LEU A 29 8.11 0.21 -1.68
C LEU A 29 6.74 0.61 -2.23
N TYR A 30 6.38 0.14 -3.42
CA TYR A 30 5.06 0.37 -4.00
C TYR A 30 3.93 -0.16 -3.09
N VAL A 31 4.01 -1.41 -2.63
CA VAL A 31 2.96 -1.97 -1.75
C VAL A 31 2.90 -1.27 -0.41
N MET A 32 4.04 -0.93 0.17
CA MET A 32 4.11 -0.15 1.39
C MET A 32 3.45 1.22 1.21
N PHE A 33 3.79 1.94 0.15
CA PHE A 33 3.23 3.25 -0.16
C PHE A 33 1.72 3.18 -0.36
N LEU A 34 1.25 2.19 -1.12
CA LEU A 34 -0.18 1.97 -1.32
C LEU A 34 -0.92 1.69 -0.01
N GLN A 35 -0.39 0.81 0.83
CA GLN A 35 -1.01 0.52 2.12
C GLN A 35 -1.03 1.75 3.04
N ALA A 36 0.04 2.54 3.05
CA ALA A 36 0.10 3.79 3.80
C ALA A 36 -0.97 4.78 3.31
N CYS A 37 -1.15 4.93 2.00
CA CYS A 37 -2.19 5.78 1.40
C CYS A 37 -3.60 5.32 1.80
N LEU A 38 -3.86 4.01 1.80
CA LEU A 38 -5.17 3.47 2.21
C LEU A 38 -5.45 3.71 3.69
N ILE A 39 -4.44 3.56 4.56
CA ILE A 39 -4.58 3.85 5.99
C ILE A 39 -4.80 5.34 6.22
N LEU A 40 -4.09 6.20 5.49
CA LEU A 40 -4.31 7.65 5.54
C LEU A 40 -5.75 7.99 5.14
N LEU A 41 -6.24 7.42 4.05
CA LEU A 41 -7.60 7.62 3.57
C LEU A 41 -8.63 7.24 4.63
N LEU A 42 -8.48 6.05 5.23
CA LEU A 42 -9.35 5.60 6.30
C LEU A 42 -9.26 6.50 7.53
N GLY A 43 -8.06 6.92 7.92
CA GLY A 43 -7.85 7.82 9.06
C GLY A 43 -8.54 9.18 8.87
N ILE A 44 -8.38 9.79 7.70
CA ILE A 44 -9.05 11.06 7.36
C ILE A 44 -10.57 10.84 7.30
N PHE A 45 -11.04 9.79 6.64
CA PHE A 45 -12.45 9.45 6.56
C PHE A 45 -13.11 9.35 7.95
N PHE A 46 -12.51 8.59 8.87
CA PHE A 46 -13.03 8.47 10.24
C PHE A 46 -12.99 9.79 10.99
N THR A 47 -11.96 10.63 10.77
CA THR A 47 -11.88 11.94 11.43
C THR A 47 -12.99 12.87 10.95
N VAL A 48 -13.24 12.95 9.64
CA VAL A 48 -14.37 13.73 9.09
C VAL A 48 -15.70 13.19 9.60
N PHE A 49 -15.87 11.86 9.57
CA PHE A 49 -17.10 11.21 10.03
C PHE A 49 -17.39 11.49 11.51
N PHE A 50 -16.40 11.35 12.40
CA PHE A 50 -16.59 11.64 13.82
C PHE A 50 -16.85 13.11 14.11
N LYS A 51 -16.22 14.02 13.34
CA LYS A 51 -16.52 15.46 13.41
C LYS A 51 -18.00 15.73 13.08
N GLN A 52 -18.53 15.12 12.02
CA GLN A 52 -19.94 15.26 11.64
C GLN A 52 -20.89 14.65 12.67
N MET A 53 -20.49 13.57 13.34
CA MET A 53 -21.27 12.91 14.39
C MET A 53 -21.18 13.62 15.75
N HIS A 54 -20.57 14.80 15.83
CA HIS A 54 -20.30 15.55 17.08
C HIS A 54 -19.60 14.72 18.16
N MET A 55 -18.87 13.67 17.76
CA MET A 55 -18.10 12.88 18.71
C MET A 55 -16.79 13.61 19.00
N GLN A 56 -16.50 13.87 20.27
CA GLN A 56 -15.20 14.38 20.70
C GLN A 56 -14.15 13.26 20.62
N THR A 57 -13.82 12.85 19.40
CA THR A 57 -12.76 11.88 19.18
C THR A 57 -11.43 12.60 19.07
N MET A 58 -10.52 12.21 19.96
CA MET A 58 -9.07 12.37 19.95
C MET A 58 -8.45 13.53 19.15
N SER A 59 -7.67 14.39 19.83
CA SER A 59 -6.91 15.49 19.21
C SER A 59 -6.06 15.05 18.01
N ALA A 60 -5.98 15.92 16.99
CA ALA A 60 -5.24 15.70 15.75
C ALA A 60 -3.79 15.20 15.97
N SER A 61 -3.11 15.69 17.01
CA SER A 61 -1.74 15.27 17.33
C SER A 61 -1.65 13.76 17.59
N LYS A 62 -2.59 13.20 18.35
CA LYS A 62 -2.61 11.77 18.67
C LYS A 62 -2.94 10.93 17.42
N THR A 63 -3.77 11.45 16.52
CA THR A 63 -4.15 10.75 15.27
C THR A 63 -2.95 10.63 14.34
N TRP A 64 -2.18 11.70 14.19
CA TRP A 64 -0.92 11.67 13.43
C TRP A 64 0.11 10.73 14.08
N THR A 65 0.23 10.72 15.41
CA THR A 65 1.11 9.77 16.11
C THR A 65 0.72 8.31 15.83
N LEU A 66 -0.59 8.00 15.91
CA LEU A 66 -1.08 6.65 15.62
C LEU A 66 -0.85 6.26 14.15
N PHE A 67 -1.06 7.19 13.22
CA PHE A 67 -0.78 6.99 11.80
C PHE A 67 0.69 6.65 11.55
N VAL A 68 1.63 7.39 12.16
CA VAL A 68 3.07 7.13 12.02
C VAL A 68 3.42 5.75 12.60
N LEU A 69 2.89 5.40 13.77
CA LEU A 69 3.17 4.12 14.42
C LEU A 69 2.67 2.93 13.58
N ILE A 70 1.46 3.03 13.03
CA ILE A 70 0.89 2.01 12.13
C ILE A 70 1.71 1.93 10.82
N SER A 71 2.15 3.07 10.28
CA SER A 71 2.96 3.11 9.06
C SER A 71 4.32 2.41 9.26
N ILE A 72 4.96 2.62 10.41
CA ILE A 72 6.20 1.93 10.79
C ILE A 72 5.95 0.42 10.93
N PHE A 73 4.86 0.02 11.60
CA PHE A 73 4.52 -1.40 11.74
C PHE A 73 4.30 -2.07 10.37
N LEU A 74 3.56 -1.41 9.47
CA LEU A 74 3.38 -1.89 8.10
C LEU A 74 4.68 -2.02 7.33
N TYR A 75 5.61 -1.08 7.49
CA TYR A 75 6.92 -1.15 6.87
C TYR A 75 7.64 -2.44 7.24
N PHE A 76 7.79 -2.71 8.53
CA PHE A 76 8.48 -3.91 9.01
C PHE A 76 7.75 -5.18 8.58
N LYS A 77 6.41 -5.22 8.67
CA LYS A 77 5.60 -6.35 8.22
C LYS A 77 5.84 -6.68 6.74
N ASN A 78 5.79 -5.67 5.87
CA ASN A 78 6.00 -5.85 4.43
C ASN A 78 7.45 -6.22 4.11
N TRP A 79 8.42 -5.61 4.80
CA TRP A 79 9.83 -5.93 4.61
C TRP A 79 10.12 -7.41 4.92
N ILE A 80 9.62 -7.92 6.04
CA ILE A 80 9.76 -9.34 6.41
C ILE A 80 9.03 -10.25 5.42
N GLN A 81 7.80 -9.89 5.03
CA GLN A 81 6.96 -10.68 4.13
C GLN A 81 7.58 -10.83 2.73
N TYR A 82 8.08 -9.75 2.14
CA TYR A 82 8.61 -9.75 0.77
C TYR A 82 10.13 -9.96 0.69
N GLY A 83 10.86 -9.80 1.81
CA GLY A 83 12.30 -10.09 1.90
C GLY A 83 12.63 -11.56 2.19
N GLY A 84 11.73 -12.29 2.87
CA GLY A 84 12.00 -13.62 3.43
C GLY A 84 11.55 -14.83 2.58
N VAL A 85 11.28 -15.95 3.28
CA VAL A 85 10.90 -17.25 2.70
C VAL A 85 9.61 -17.19 1.88
N LYS A 86 8.65 -16.34 2.29
CA LYS A 86 7.38 -16.13 1.58
C LYS A 86 7.58 -15.71 0.12
N ARG A 87 8.62 -14.91 -0.19
CA ARG A 87 8.99 -14.56 -1.57
C ARG A 87 9.31 -15.79 -2.43
N LYS A 88 10.10 -16.73 -1.89
CA LYS A 88 10.49 -17.96 -2.62
C LYS A 88 9.27 -18.80 -2.94
N VAL A 89 8.37 -18.95 -1.97
CA VAL A 89 7.11 -19.70 -2.12
C VAL A 89 6.20 -19.03 -3.15
N LEU A 90 6.04 -17.71 -3.10
CA LEU A 90 5.18 -16.98 -4.02
C LEU A 90 5.74 -16.95 -5.45
N ASN A 91 7.06 -16.81 -5.62
CA ASN A 91 7.72 -16.89 -6.93
C ASN A 91 7.60 -18.30 -7.56
N ALA A 92 7.68 -19.36 -6.74
CA ALA A 92 7.44 -20.74 -7.18
C ALA A 92 5.98 -20.98 -7.60
N LYS A 93 5.01 -20.42 -6.86
CA LYS A 93 3.58 -20.49 -7.21
C LYS A 93 3.24 -19.75 -8.52
N LEU A 94 3.97 -18.69 -8.85
CA LEU A 94 3.75 -17.90 -10.06
C LEU A 94 4.46 -18.45 -11.31
N LEU A 95 5.57 -19.18 -11.17
CA LEU A 95 6.15 -19.95 -12.28
C LEU A 95 5.12 -20.91 -12.91
N LYS A 96 4.14 -21.38 -12.12
CA LYS A 96 3.01 -22.19 -12.59
C LYS A 96 1.88 -21.39 -13.27
N ASN A 97 1.71 -20.11 -12.96
CA ASN A 97 0.60 -19.28 -13.45
C ASN A 97 1.10 -18.23 -14.43
N LYS A 98 1.07 -18.56 -15.72
CA LYS A 98 1.59 -17.73 -16.82
C LYS A 98 0.72 -16.48 -17.08
N LYS A 99 1.41 -15.37 -17.34
CA LYS A 99 0.97 -14.05 -17.86
C LYS A 99 0.01 -13.25 -16.97
N LEU A 100 0.62 -12.47 -16.09
CA LEU A 100 0.02 -11.34 -15.38
C LEU A 100 -0.17 -10.16 -16.37
N THR A 101 -1.38 -9.99 -16.91
CA THR A 101 -1.76 -9.01 -17.96
C THR A 101 -2.41 -7.74 -17.43
N TYR A 102 -1.94 -7.18 -16.31
CA TYR A 102 -2.41 -5.86 -15.87
C TYR A 102 -1.47 -4.80 -16.44
N SER A 103 -2.07 -3.77 -17.03
CA SER A 103 -1.42 -2.57 -17.51
C SER A 103 -0.71 -1.82 -16.36
N MET A 104 0.60 -1.67 -16.47
CA MET A 104 1.46 -1.04 -15.46
C MET A 104 1.04 0.41 -15.13
N THR A 105 0.45 1.12 -16.09
CA THR A 105 -0.04 2.49 -15.93
C THR A 105 -1.13 2.59 -14.87
N TRP A 106 -2.11 1.68 -14.89
CA TRP A 106 -3.19 1.64 -13.91
C TRP A 106 -2.71 1.33 -12.50
N LEU A 107 -1.67 0.49 -12.38
CA LEU A 107 -1.04 0.16 -11.11
C LEU A 107 -0.32 1.39 -10.51
N TRP A 108 0.34 2.20 -11.31
CA TRP A 108 0.94 3.47 -10.85
C TRP A 108 -0.09 4.54 -10.49
N LEU A 109 -1.21 4.60 -11.22
CA LEU A 109 -2.28 5.55 -10.95
C LEU A 109 -3.05 5.24 -9.65
N LEU A 110 -3.11 3.98 -9.23
CA LEU A 110 -3.89 3.56 -8.08
C LEU A 110 -3.56 4.32 -6.78
N PRO A 111 -2.30 4.44 -6.33
CA PRO A 111 -1.98 5.26 -5.15
C PRO A 111 -2.23 6.75 -5.37
N ILE A 112 -2.10 7.28 -6.60
CA ILE A 112 -2.40 8.67 -6.92
C ILE A 112 -3.90 8.96 -6.73
N ILE A 113 -4.76 8.07 -7.23
CA ILE A 113 -6.20 8.17 -7.06
C ILE A 113 -6.56 8.16 -5.57
N VAL A 114 -5.96 7.27 -4.78
CA VAL A 114 -6.18 7.23 -3.32
C VAL A 114 -5.78 8.54 -2.66
N LEU A 115 -4.65 9.15 -3.05
CA LEU A 115 -4.22 10.45 -2.53
C LEU A 115 -5.17 11.59 -2.91
N VAL A 116 -5.70 11.59 -4.13
CA VAL A 116 -6.72 12.56 -4.55
C VAL A 116 -7.97 12.43 -3.68
N PHE A 117 -8.44 11.21 -3.41
CA PHE A 117 -9.54 10.99 -2.48
C PHE A 117 -9.22 11.45 -1.06
N CYS A 118 -8.00 11.20 -0.56
CA CYS A 118 -7.55 11.73 0.73
C CYS A 118 -7.65 13.26 0.77
N PHE A 119 -7.18 13.93 -0.29
CA PHE A 119 -7.19 15.39 -0.37
C PHE A 119 -8.62 15.95 -0.39
N ILE A 120 -9.52 15.33 -1.17
CA ILE A 120 -10.93 15.73 -1.21
C ILE A 120 -11.60 15.58 0.17
N LEU A 121 -11.38 14.45 0.86
CA LEU A 121 -11.91 14.26 2.21
C LEU A 121 -11.29 15.22 3.22
N PHE A 122 -10.00 15.54 3.06
CA PHE A 122 -9.32 16.49 3.92
C PHE A 122 -9.91 17.91 3.80
N GLN A 123 -10.42 18.30 2.63
CA GLN A 123 -11.14 19.57 2.47
C GLN A 123 -12.48 19.61 3.21
N ALA A 124 -13.09 18.45 3.47
CA ALA A 124 -14.34 18.34 4.22
C ALA A 124 -14.14 18.34 5.75
N LEU A 125 -12.89 18.35 6.22
CA LEU A 125 -12.52 18.26 7.62
C LEU A 125 -12.62 19.59 8.38
#